data_AF-F2B904-F1
#
_entry.id   AF-F2B904-F1
#
_cell.length_a   1.000
_cell.length_b   1.000
_cell.length_c   1.000
_cell.angle_alpha   90.00
_cell.angle_beta   90.00
_cell.angle_gamma   90.00
#
_symmetry.space_group_name_H-M   'P 1'
#
loop_
_entity.id
_entity.type
_entity.pdbx_description
1 polymer ?
#
loop_
_entity_poly.entity_id
_entity_poly.type
_entity_poly.pdbx_seq_one_letter_code
_entity_poly.pdbx_strand_id
1 'polypeptide(L)' 'MSATLLALGSHAAAELNCGDLDQVMVKGKNGYILLNQAGADAVLALIANESGKLGLILLDAKRAAKHIADII' A
#
# COMPACT_ATOMS: atom_id res chain seq x y z
N MET A 1 0.86 -12.77 -4.43
CA MET A 1 0.65 -12.60 -2.97
C MET A 1 0.04 -11.24 -2.60
N SER A 2 0.13 -10.19 -3.43
CA SER A 2 -0.40 -8.85 -3.10
C SER A 2 -1.91 -8.79 -2.86
N ALA A 3 -2.72 -9.48 -3.69
CA ALA A 3 -4.18 -9.52 -3.55
C ALA A 3 -4.65 -10.13 -2.22
N THR A 4 -3.96 -11.18 -1.74
CA THR A 4 -4.28 -11.84 -0.46
C THR A 4 -4.03 -10.91 0.73
N LEU A 5 -2.90 -10.19 0.73
CA LEU A 5 -2.57 -9.26 1.81
C LEU A 5 -3.55 -8.08 1.86
N LEU A 6 -3.97 -7.59 0.70
CA LEU A 6 -5.00 -6.54 0.63
C LEU A 6 -6.35 -7.04 1.11
N ALA A 7 -6.81 -8.22 0.67
CA ALA A 7 -8.08 -8.78 1.12
C ALA A 7 -8.09 -8.92 2.66
N LEU A 8 -7.04 -9.50 3.25
CA LEU A 8 -6.91 -9.62 4.70
C LEU A 8 -6.85 -8.25 5.39
N GLY A 9 -6.11 -7.30 4.82
CA GLY A 9 -6.04 -5.93 5.31
C GLY A 9 -7.39 -5.22 5.32
N SER A 10 -8.18 -5.39 4.25
CA SER A 10 -9.51 -4.78 4.12
C SER A 10 -10.49 -5.40 5.11
N HIS A 11 -10.45 -6.72 5.28
CA HIS A 11 -11.24 -7.39 6.31
C HIS A 11 -10.87 -6.90 7.72
N ALA A 12 -9.57 -6.83 8.04
CA ALA A 12 -9.13 -6.34 9.34
C ALA A 12 -9.52 -4.87 9.58
N ALA A 13 -9.40 -4.01 8.56
CA ALA A 13 -9.77 -2.60 8.67
C ALA A 13 -11.29 -2.43 8.92
N ALA A 14 -12.12 -3.23 8.24
CA ALA A 14 -13.56 -3.25 8.45
C ALA A 14 -13.92 -3.79 9.84
N GLU A 15 -13.37 -4.94 10.26
CA GLU A 15 -13.68 -5.57 11.55
C GLU A 15 -13.24 -4.72 12.75
N LEU A 16 -12.13 -4.00 12.61
CA LEU A 16 -11.58 -3.17 13.68
C LEU A 16 -12.08 -1.72 13.64
N ASN A 17 -13.04 -1.39 12.77
CA ASN A 17 -13.58 -0.03 12.56
C ASN A 17 -12.49 1.01 12.20
N CYS A 18 -11.47 0.62 11.45
CA CYS A 18 -10.46 1.52 10.88
C CYS A 18 -10.91 2.18 9.56
N GLY A 19 -12.10 1.82 9.04
CA GLY A 19 -12.60 2.31 7.76
C GLY A 19 -12.01 1.55 6.57
N ASP A 20 -11.97 2.20 5.41
CA ASP A 20 -11.45 1.59 4.18
C ASP A 20 -9.92 1.47 4.22
N LEU A 21 -9.41 0.38 3.67
CA LEU A 21 -7.97 0.13 3.57
C LEU A 21 -7.34 1.03 2.51
N ASP A 22 -6.56 2.03 2.92
CA ASP A 22 -5.75 2.88 2.02
C ASP A 22 -4.47 2.15 1.56
N GLN A 23 -3.80 1.45 2.48
CA GLN A 23 -2.47 0.89 2.27
C GLN A 23 -2.14 -0.28 3.21
N VAL A 24 -1.36 -1.25 2.71
CA VAL A 24 -0.64 -2.25 3.51
C VAL A 24 0.86 -1.98 3.48
N MET A 25 1.50 -2.00 4.66
CA MET A 25 2.96 -1.92 4.80
C MET A 25 3.49 -3.13 5.56
N VAL A 26 4.45 -3.83 4.95
CA VAL A 26 5.18 -4.92 5.59
C VAL A 26 6.61 -4.47 5.85
N LYS A 27 7.01 -4.41 7.12
CA LYS A 27 8.39 -4.11 7.53
C LYS A 27 9.18 -5.41 7.64
N GLY A 28 10.23 -5.54 6.84
CA GLY A 28 11.24 -6.59 6.96
C GLY A 28 12.50 -6.08 7.65
N LYS A 29 13.46 -6.98 7.88
CA LYS A 29 14.79 -6.62 8.39
C LYS A 29 15.61 -5.79 7.41
N ASN A 30 15.31 -5.93 6.12
CA ASN A 30 16.10 -5.39 5.01
C ASN A 30 15.40 -4.25 4.24
N GLY A 31 14.24 -3.81 4.74
CA GLY A 31 13.42 -2.84 4.04
C GLY A 31 11.92 -3.01 4.24
N TYR A 32 11.15 -2.49 3.29
CA TYR A 32 9.71 -2.36 3.37
C TYR A 32 9.06 -2.80 2.06
N ILE A 33 7.90 -3.43 2.16
CA ILE A 33 7.00 -3.68 1.03
C ILE A 33 5.76 -2.82 1.27
N LEU A 34 5.37 -2.03 0.27
CA LEU A 34 4.15 -1.22 0.31
C LEU A 34 3.20 -1.69 -0.79
N LEU A 35 1.93 -1.87 -0.42
CA LEU A 35 0.83 -2.14 -1.34
C LEU A 35 -0.22 -1.04 -1.15
N ASN A 36 -0.40 -0.20 -2.17
CA ASN A 36 -1.39 0.87 -2.16
C ASN A 36 -2.51 0.53 -3.14
N GLN A 37 -3.75 0.82 -2.75
CA GLN A 37 -4.86 0.76 -3.68
C GLN A 37 -4.66 1.82 -4.78
N ALA A 38 -4.80 1.43 -6.04
CA ALA A 38 -4.58 2.29 -7.19
C ALA A 38 -5.78 2.21 -8.14
N GLY A 39 -6.95 2.62 -7.66
CA GLY A 39 -8.24 2.47 -8.36
C GLY A 39 -9.07 1.31 -7.82
N ALA A 40 -10.16 0.97 -8.52
CA ALA A 40 -11.09 -0.08 -8.08
C ALA A 40 -10.46 -1.48 -8.13
N ASP A 41 -9.76 -1.79 -9.23
CA ASP A 41 -9.30 -3.15 -9.54
C ASP A 41 -7.77 -3.26 -9.68
N ALA A 42 -7.02 -2.26 -9.23
CA ALA A 42 -5.56 -2.25 -9.34
C ALA A 42 -4.85 -1.83 -8.06
N VAL A 43 -3.57 -2.23 -7.99
CA VAL A 43 -2.72 -2.13 -6.81
C VAL A 43 -1.33 -1.71 -7.25
N LEU A 44 -0.80 -0.67 -6.60
CA LEU A 44 0.62 -0.32 -6.70
C LEU A 44 1.39 -1.12 -5.65
N ALA A 45 2.32 -1.96 -6.10
CA ALA A 45 3.25 -2.69 -5.25
C ALA A 45 4.67 -2.17 -5.43
N LEU A 46 5.36 -1.85 -4.33
CA LEU A 46 6.76 -1.41 -4.37
C LEU A 46 7.57 -1.95 -3.20
N ILE A 47 8.89 -1.98 -3.38
CA ILE A 47 9.85 -2.41 -2.38
C ILE A 47 10.83 -1.26 -2.15
N ALA A 48 11.07 -0.94 -0.88
CA ALA A 48 12.03 0.06 -0.47
C ALA A 48 13.09 -0.55 0.45
N ASN A 49 14.32 -0.05 0.36
CA ASN A 49 15.39 -0.42 1.28
C ASN A 49 15.21 0.23 2.65
N GLU A 50 15.87 -0.33 3.67
CA GLU A 50 15.83 0.20 5.04
C GLU A 50 16.44 1.60 5.19
N SER A 51 17.40 1.96 4.33
CA SER A 51 18.08 3.25 4.32
C SER A 51 17.29 4.36 3.63
N GLY A 52 16.16 4.02 3.00
CA GLY A 52 15.27 4.97 2.35
C GLY A 52 14.57 5.90 3.35
N LYS A 53 14.33 7.14 2.93
CA LYS A 53 13.53 8.11 3.71
C LYS A 53 12.06 7.70 3.68
N LEU A 54 11.65 6.84 4.62
CA LEU A 54 10.32 6.19 4.62
C LEU A 54 9.15 7.17 4.45
N GLY A 55 9.19 8.34 5.10
CA GLY A 55 8.15 9.35 4.95
C GLY A 55 7.99 9.88 3.53
N LEU A 56 9.10 10.07 2.79
CA LEU A 56 9.06 10.49 1.39
C LEU A 56 8.59 9.35 0.48
N ILE A 57 9.04 8.13 0.75
CA ILE A 57 8.61 6.94 0.00
C ILE A 57 7.09 6.76 0.11
N LEU A 58 6.53 6.88 1.32
CA LEU A 58 5.08 6.80 1.55
C LEU A 58 4.33 7.90 0.80
N LEU A 59 4.85 9.14 0.84
CA LEU A 59 4.26 10.28 0.12
C LEU A 59 4.22 10.04 -1.40
N ASP A 60 5.34 9.62 -1.97
CA ASP A 60 5.45 9.39 -3.41
C ASP A 60 4.64 8.16 -3.86
N ALA A 61 4.62 7.10 -3.05
CA ALA A 61 3.78 5.92 -3.29
C ALA A 61 2.29 6.27 -3.34
N LYS A 62 1.83 7.12 -2.42
CA LYS A 62 0.42 7.57 -2.40
C LYS A 62 0.08 8.43 -3.63
N ARG A 63 0.98 9.33 -4.02
CA ARG A 63 0.82 10.15 -5.23
C ARG A 63 0.81 9.30 -6.50
N ALA A 64 1.74 8.35 -6.62
CA ALA A 64 1.83 7.45 -7.75
C ALA A 64 0.57 6.58 -7.88
N ALA A 65 0.09 6.00 -6.78
CA ALA A 65 -1.13 5.20 -6.77
C ALA A 65 -2.35 6.03 -7.22
N LYS A 66 -2.46 7.28 -6.77
CA LYS A 66 -3.51 8.21 -7.23
C LYS A 66 -3.39 8.50 -8.73
N HIS A 67 -2.20 8.82 -9.23
CA HIS A 67 -2.02 9.07 -10.67
C HIS A 67 -2.33 7.85 -11.53
N ILE A 68 -2.01 6.64 -11.04
CA ILE A 68 -2.39 5.40 -11.73
C ILE A 68 -3.92 5.29 -11.77
N ALA A 69 -4.59 5.51 -10.63
CA ALA A 69 -6.05 5.47 -10.54
C ALA A 69 -6.75 6.48 -11.47
N ASP A 70 -6.12 7.62 -11.76
CA ASP A 70 -6.68 8.64 -12.66
C ASP A 70 -6.57 8.24 -14.16
N ILE A 71 -5.77 7.23 -14.51
CA ILE A 71 -5.48 6.83 -15.90
C ILE A 71 -6.10 5.47 -16.26
N ILE A 72 -6.44 4.64 -15.26
CA ILE A 72 -7.01 3.30 -15.46
C ILE A 72 -8.53 3.26 -15.27
#